data_AF-A0A3M0YAW9-F1
#
_entry.id   AF-A0A3M0YAW9-F1
#
_cell.length_a   1.000
_cell.length_b   1.000
_cell.length_c   1.000
_cell.angle_alpha   90.00
_cell.angle_beta   90.00
_cell.angle_gamma   90.00
#
_symmetry.space_group_name_H-M   'P 1'
#
loop_
_entity.id
_entity.type
_entity.pdbx_description
1 polymer ?
#
loop_
_entity_poly.entity_id
_entity_poly.type
_entity_poly.pdbx_seq_one_letter_code
_entity_poly.pdbx_strand_id
1 'polypeptide(L)'
;MLKSFGDLFFDIIIYHILLPILFVIIVIIGVGVFWIFRHRWHSRFALAKEDIVSQLLLLLSFFFLGVTLLAFNRDLGDPLSWRTVILVTSVLGLVGAYYFKTVPTLALSLIGLAVWWGTQAVAWLQDNHHIIKTSAIFAGLALITLLFYALGRLQEKKVGLQRFALTFLILGIIPVTGALFFLSTREGIWLLEGMTPFGIPVSSSWQVSLSSLVVIAAIVGVMLYSARKKLVPPLEFIAVLGLAALFGIIAFLPEQNMFAQGGRLSGTGVFWALVFNLAVFLELLGLIFSGYFKREKWLVNLGAFFFALLILVKYFDWFFTFLDKSVFFIGAGVLLFMVGWFMERGRRYILKGIQSEPRQVSQ
;
A
#
# COMPACT_ATOMS: atom_id res chain seq x y z
N MET A 1 28.63 -11.44 21.54
CA MET A 1 27.56 -10.89 22.40
C MET A 1 27.05 -9.51 21.94
N LEU A 2 27.88 -8.59 21.42
CA LEU A 2 27.41 -7.31 20.86
C LEU A 2 26.67 -7.39 19.51
N LYS A 3 26.88 -8.44 18.71
CA LYS A 3 26.22 -8.62 17.40
C LYS A 3 24.70 -8.89 17.53
N SER A 4 24.30 -9.56 18.61
CA SER A 4 22.90 -9.88 18.90
C SER A 4 22.08 -8.69 19.36
N PHE A 5 22.70 -7.61 19.85
CA PHE A 5 21.99 -6.42 20.31
C PHE A 5 21.74 -5.44 19.16
N GLY A 6 22.65 -5.39 18.17
CA GLY A 6 22.48 -4.62 16.94
C GLY A 6 21.34 -5.14 16.07
N ASP A 7 21.26 -6.46 15.87
CA ASP A 7 20.22 -7.08 15.03
C ASP A 7 18.82 -6.96 15.67
N LEU A 8 18.71 -7.10 17.00
CA LEU A 8 17.45 -6.92 17.74
C LEU A 8 16.99 -5.44 17.74
N PHE A 9 17.94 -4.51 17.81
CA PHE A 9 17.65 -3.07 17.74
C PHE A 9 17.25 -2.64 16.31
N PHE A 10 17.82 -3.27 15.28
CA PHE A 10 17.49 -3.03 13.87
C PHE A 10 16.12 -3.60 13.50
N ASP A 11 15.78 -4.80 13.96
CA ASP A 11 14.47 -5.42 13.75
C ASP A 11 13.34 -4.65 14.45
N ILE A 12 13.57 -4.17 15.68
CA ILE A 12 12.59 -3.34 16.40
C ILE A 12 12.38 -1.99 15.70
N ILE A 13 13.45 -1.33 15.25
CA ILE A 13 13.32 -0.03 14.58
C ILE A 13 12.64 -0.17 13.21
N ILE A 14 13.01 -1.17 12.41
CA ILE A 14 12.44 -1.33 11.06
C ILE A 14 10.99 -1.81 11.12
N TYR A 15 10.71 -2.89 11.87
CA TYR A 15 9.37 -3.48 11.89
C TYR A 15 8.39 -2.79 12.83
N HIS A 16 8.83 -2.26 13.97
CA HIS A 16 7.92 -1.63 14.93
C HIS A 16 7.85 -0.10 14.85
N ILE A 17 8.81 0.57 14.19
CA ILE A 17 8.81 2.04 14.09
C ILE A 17 8.71 2.48 12.63
N LEU A 18 9.61 2.01 11.76
CA LEU A 18 9.72 2.49 10.39
C LEU A 18 8.56 2.02 9.51
N LEU A 19 8.14 0.76 9.63
CA LEU A 19 7.00 0.20 8.87
C LEU A 19 5.65 0.83 9.26
N PRO A 20 5.30 1.05 10.55
CA PRO A 20 4.12 1.83 10.90
C PRO A 20 4.24 3.31 10.56
N ILE A 21 5.43 3.93 10.60
CA ILE A 21 5.61 5.31 10.13
C ILE A 21 5.45 5.39 8.61
N LEU A 22 5.99 4.45 7.84
CA LEU A 22 5.85 4.38 6.39
C LEU A 22 4.38 4.12 6.02
N PHE A 23 3.70 3.26 6.78
CA PHE A 23 2.27 3.02 6.65
C PHE A 23 1.45 4.28 6.99
N VAL A 24 1.79 5.01 8.05
CA VAL A 24 1.15 6.29 8.39
C VAL A 24 1.44 7.33 7.33
N ILE A 25 2.65 7.39 6.75
CA ILE A 25 2.99 8.27 5.64
C ILE A 25 2.24 7.86 4.36
N ILE A 26 2.11 6.57 4.06
CA ILE A 26 1.34 6.06 2.91
C ILE A 26 -0.16 6.29 3.13
N VAL A 27 -0.66 6.21 4.35
CA VAL A 27 -2.04 6.54 4.71
C VAL A 27 -2.25 8.04 4.67
N ILE A 28 -1.31 8.88 5.12
CA ILE A 28 -1.40 10.34 5.06
C ILE A 28 -1.27 10.83 3.61
N ILE A 29 -0.37 10.27 2.83
CA ILE A 29 -0.23 10.52 1.39
C ILE A 29 -1.45 9.95 0.67
N GLY A 30 -1.93 8.76 1.02
CA GLY A 30 -3.13 8.15 0.44
C GLY A 30 -4.39 8.94 0.74
N VAL A 31 -4.54 9.45 1.97
CA VAL A 31 -5.63 10.32 2.42
C VAL A 31 -5.48 11.72 1.83
N GLY A 32 -4.25 12.25 1.72
CA GLY A 32 -3.94 13.54 1.11
C GLY A 32 -4.18 13.53 -0.40
N VAL A 33 -3.75 12.48 -1.08
CA VAL A 33 -4.02 12.20 -2.50
C VAL A 33 -5.52 11.96 -2.69
N PHE A 34 -6.17 11.19 -1.82
CA PHE A 34 -7.63 11.02 -1.83
C PHE A 34 -8.35 12.37 -1.65
N TRP A 35 -7.87 13.26 -0.77
CA TRP A 35 -8.40 14.61 -0.57
C TRP A 35 -8.17 15.51 -1.80
N ILE A 36 -6.96 15.50 -2.38
CA ILE A 36 -6.60 16.28 -3.56
C ILE A 36 -7.40 15.82 -4.79
N PHE A 37 -7.59 14.50 -4.95
CA PHE A 37 -8.43 13.95 -6.03
C PHE A 37 -9.92 14.18 -5.78
N ARG A 38 -10.40 14.17 -4.53
CA ARG A 38 -11.77 14.56 -4.15
C ARG A 38 -12.05 16.04 -4.43
N HIS A 39 -11.06 16.91 -4.24
CA HIS A 39 -11.21 18.35 -4.49
C HIS A 39 -11.34 18.68 -5.99
N ARG A 40 -10.79 17.84 -6.89
CA ARG A 40 -10.88 18.01 -8.35
C ARG A 40 -12.18 17.49 -8.98
N TRP A 41 -13.02 16.76 -8.24
CA TRP A 41 -14.34 16.28 -8.66
C TRP A 41 -15.50 17.18 -8.17
N HIS A 42 -15.19 18.40 -7.71
CA HIS A 42 -16.12 19.39 -7.13
C HIS A 42 -17.24 19.86 -8.07
N SER A 43 -17.34 19.37 -9.30
CA SER A 43 -18.37 19.82 -10.24
C SER A 43 -19.73 19.12 -10.05
N ARG A 44 -19.90 18.16 -9.11
CA ARG A 44 -21.21 17.51 -8.89
C ARG A 44 -21.66 17.30 -7.44
N PHE A 45 -20.79 17.42 -6.44
CA PHE A 45 -21.18 17.19 -5.05
C PHE A 45 -20.43 18.16 -4.12
N ALA A 46 -20.92 19.39 -4.05
CA ALA A 46 -20.60 20.32 -2.98
C ALA A 46 -21.19 19.76 -1.68
N LEU A 47 -20.41 18.94 -0.96
CA LEU A 47 -20.75 18.54 0.40
C LEU A 47 -20.61 19.78 1.27
N ALA A 48 -21.70 20.18 1.92
CA ALA A 48 -21.66 21.25 2.91
C ALA A 48 -20.59 20.93 3.96
N LYS A 49 -19.90 21.95 4.49
CA LYS A 49 -18.88 21.80 5.53
C LYS A 49 -19.37 20.94 6.71
N GLU A 50 -20.67 21.01 6.99
CA GLU A 50 -21.40 20.25 8.01
C GLU A 50 -21.34 18.72 7.81
N ASP A 51 -21.40 18.23 6.57
CA ASP A 51 -21.35 16.78 6.29
C ASP A 51 -19.94 16.21 6.55
N ILE A 52 -18.90 17.00 6.29
CA ILE A 52 -17.52 16.60 6.60
C ILE A 52 -17.32 16.46 8.11
N VAL A 53 -17.85 17.42 8.89
CA VAL A 53 -17.75 17.37 10.36
C VAL A 53 -18.49 16.16 10.91
N SER A 54 -19.70 15.88 10.43
CA SER A 54 -20.47 14.69 10.83
C SER A 54 -19.75 13.39 10.50
N GLN A 55 -19.15 13.28 9.31
CA GLN A 55 -18.36 12.10 8.91
C GLN A 55 -17.11 11.92 9.80
N LEU A 56 -16.46 13.01 10.19
CA LEU A 56 -15.29 12.98 11.09
C LEU A 56 -15.68 12.61 12.52
N LEU A 57 -16.77 13.15 13.05
CA LEU A 57 -17.28 12.79 14.38
C LEU A 57 -17.66 11.31 14.44
N LEU A 58 -18.28 10.79 13.38
CA LEU A 58 -18.64 9.39 13.29
C LEU A 58 -17.40 8.49 13.19
N LEU A 59 -16.40 8.88 12.40
CA LEU A 59 -15.09 8.21 12.37
C LEU A 59 -14.45 8.16 13.76
N LEU A 60 -14.44 9.30 14.46
CA LEU A 60 -13.87 9.44 15.79
C LEU A 60 -14.63 8.58 16.82
N SER A 61 -15.95 8.47 16.70
CA SER A 61 -16.77 7.59 17.53
C SER A 61 -16.38 6.11 17.37
N PHE A 62 -16.17 5.62 16.14
CA PHE A 62 -15.70 4.25 15.92
C PHE A 62 -14.26 4.03 16.42
N PHE A 63 -13.41 5.04 16.32
CA PHE A 63 -12.07 4.98 16.89
C PHE A 63 -12.11 4.86 18.42
N PHE A 64 -12.88 5.72 19.09
CA PHE A 64 -13.06 5.66 20.53
C PHE A 64 -13.74 4.38 20.98
N LEU A 65 -14.70 3.84 20.22
CA LEU A 65 -15.28 2.52 20.49
C LEU A 65 -14.18 1.46 20.59
N GLY A 66 -13.21 1.47 19.67
CA GLY A 66 -12.11 0.51 19.71
C GLY A 66 -11.16 0.70 20.88
N VAL A 67 -10.84 1.95 21.22
CA VAL A 67 -10.03 2.26 22.41
C VAL A 67 -10.75 1.83 23.69
N THR A 68 -12.04 2.11 23.81
CA THR A 68 -12.86 1.72 24.97
C THR A 68 -12.99 0.21 25.08
N LEU A 69 -13.19 -0.51 23.97
CA LEU A 69 -13.21 -1.98 23.99
C LEU A 69 -11.87 -2.56 24.43
N LEU A 70 -10.75 -1.96 24.02
CA LEU A 70 -9.42 -2.40 24.42
C LEU A 70 -9.14 -2.11 25.90
N ALA A 71 -9.52 -0.92 26.40
CA ALA A 71 -9.42 -0.59 27.82
C ALA A 71 -10.30 -1.50 28.68
N PHE A 72 -11.56 -1.72 28.27
CA PHE A 72 -12.48 -2.62 28.96
C PHE A 72 -11.98 -4.07 28.97
N ASN A 73 -11.40 -4.54 27.87
CA ASN A 73 -10.76 -5.86 27.81
C ASN A 73 -9.62 -5.97 28.83
N ARG A 74 -8.80 -4.93 28.95
CA ARG A 74 -7.69 -4.88 29.92
C ARG A 74 -8.19 -4.91 31.36
N ASP A 75 -9.24 -4.15 31.67
CA ASP A 75 -9.83 -4.10 33.01
C ASP A 75 -10.45 -5.45 33.45
N LEU A 76 -10.89 -6.27 32.48
CA LEU A 76 -11.40 -7.62 32.71
C LEU A 76 -10.31 -8.71 32.78
N GLY A 77 -9.02 -8.33 32.72
CA GLY A 77 -7.91 -9.29 32.74
C GLY A 77 -7.61 -9.93 31.37
N ASP A 78 -7.87 -9.20 30.28
CA ASP A 78 -7.56 -9.59 28.89
C ASP A 78 -8.19 -10.92 28.40
N PRO A 79 -9.52 -11.11 28.53
CA PRO A 79 -10.19 -12.32 28.05
C PRO A 79 -10.15 -12.48 26.52
N LEU A 80 -10.09 -11.37 25.77
CA LEU A 80 -9.97 -11.38 24.32
C LEU A 80 -8.57 -10.91 23.90
N SER A 81 -8.07 -11.45 22.79
CA SER A 81 -6.86 -10.92 22.17
C SER A 81 -7.11 -9.51 21.61
N TRP A 82 -6.12 -8.62 21.71
CA TRP A 82 -6.20 -7.29 21.11
C TRP A 82 -6.48 -7.33 19.59
N ARG A 83 -6.06 -8.40 18.90
CA ARG A 83 -6.36 -8.67 17.49
C ARG A 83 -7.87 -8.84 17.27
N THR A 84 -8.55 -9.56 18.16
CA THR A 84 -10.01 -9.72 18.12
C THR A 84 -10.71 -8.36 18.26
N VAL A 85 -10.20 -7.46 19.10
CA VAL A 85 -10.74 -6.10 19.25
C VAL A 85 -10.61 -5.30 17.95
N ILE A 86 -9.47 -5.39 17.26
CA ILE A 86 -9.27 -4.76 15.94
C ILE A 86 -10.26 -5.32 14.91
N LEU A 87 -10.47 -6.64 14.89
CA LEU A 87 -11.46 -7.24 13.98
C LEU A 87 -12.87 -6.70 14.25
N VAL A 88 -13.31 -6.76 15.51
CA VAL A 88 -14.65 -6.33 15.92
C VAL A 88 -14.88 -4.87 15.55
N THR A 89 -13.93 -4.00 15.87
CA THR A 89 -14.02 -2.56 15.57
C THR A 89 -14.02 -2.28 14.08
N SER A 90 -13.21 -3.00 13.30
CA SER A 90 -13.17 -2.88 11.84
C SER A 90 -14.46 -3.34 11.20
N VAL A 91 -15.04 -4.46 11.67
CA VAL A 91 -16.33 -4.98 11.17
C VAL A 91 -17.48 -4.03 11.55
N LEU A 92 -17.54 -3.55 12.80
CA LEU A 92 -18.56 -2.58 13.23
C LEU A 92 -18.44 -1.27 12.45
N GLY A 93 -17.22 -0.78 12.23
CA GLY A 93 -16.98 0.41 11.42
C GLY A 93 -17.38 0.19 9.96
N LEU A 94 -17.17 -1.01 9.39
CA LEU A 94 -17.59 -1.33 8.03
C LEU A 94 -19.11 -1.32 7.92
N VAL A 95 -19.82 -1.99 8.85
CA VAL A 95 -21.28 -1.98 8.91
C VAL A 95 -21.80 -0.54 9.07
N GLY A 96 -21.21 0.21 10.00
CA GLY A 96 -21.52 1.62 10.23
C GLY A 96 -21.31 2.48 8.98
N ALA A 97 -20.22 2.25 8.22
CA ALA A 97 -19.92 2.99 7.01
C ALA A 97 -20.98 2.78 5.91
N TYR A 98 -21.48 1.56 5.75
CA TYR A 98 -22.57 1.29 4.80
C TYR A 98 -23.91 1.86 5.27
N TYR A 99 -24.20 1.78 6.57
CA TYR A 99 -25.44 2.27 7.16
C TYR A 99 -25.52 3.81 7.13
N PHE A 100 -24.50 4.48 7.68
CA PHE A 100 -24.41 5.94 7.77
C PHE A 100 -23.82 6.60 6.53
N LYS A 101 -23.45 5.81 5.52
CA LYS A 101 -22.98 6.30 4.21
C LYS A 101 -21.67 7.10 4.28
N THR A 102 -20.82 6.79 5.26
CA THR A 102 -19.58 7.54 5.55
C THR A 102 -18.35 6.91 4.89
N VAL A 103 -17.73 7.65 3.97
CA VAL A 103 -16.56 7.18 3.22
C VAL A 103 -15.28 7.07 4.08
N PRO A 104 -14.98 8.01 5.00
CA PRO A 104 -13.78 7.91 5.85
C PRO A 104 -13.80 6.68 6.77
N THR A 105 -14.96 6.38 7.36
CA THR A 105 -15.15 5.18 8.20
C THR A 105 -14.92 3.91 7.41
N LEU A 106 -15.42 3.83 6.17
CA LEU A 106 -15.15 2.70 5.29
C LEU A 106 -13.64 2.50 5.06
N ALA A 107 -12.92 3.58 4.75
CA ALA A 107 -11.49 3.51 4.49
C ALA A 107 -10.73 2.98 5.71
N LEU A 108 -11.00 3.53 6.89
CA LEU A 108 -10.35 3.08 8.12
C LEU A 108 -10.69 1.63 8.46
N SER A 109 -11.93 1.21 8.26
CA SER A 109 -12.35 -0.18 8.50
C SER A 109 -11.69 -1.17 7.56
N LEU A 110 -11.54 -0.84 6.27
CA LEU A 110 -10.82 -1.70 5.32
C LEU A 110 -9.33 -1.82 5.67
N ILE A 111 -8.72 -0.70 6.07
CA ILE A 111 -7.34 -0.68 6.57
C ILE A 111 -7.24 -1.56 7.83
N GLY A 112 -8.18 -1.41 8.77
CA GLY A 112 -8.24 -2.20 9.99
C GLY A 112 -8.40 -3.70 9.74
N LEU A 113 -9.19 -4.11 8.74
CA LEU A 113 -9.29 -5.52 8.33
C LEU A 113 -7.98 -6.06 7.75
N ALA A 114 -7.26 -5.27 6.95
CA ALA A 114 -5.95 -5.67 6.43
C ALA A 114 -4.92 -5.79 7.56
N VAL A 115 -4.88 -4.83 8.50
CA VAL A 115 -4.01 -4.87 9.69
C VAL A 115 -4.36 -6.06 10.59
N TRP A 116 -5.64 -6.32 10.82
CA TRP A 116 -6.09 -7.49 11.56
C TRP A 116 -5.58 -8.77 10.89
N TRP A 117 -5.81 -8.95 9.58
CA TRP A 117 -5.38 -10.17 8.91
C TRP A 117 -3.86 -10.34 8.98
N GLY A 118 -3.09 -9.27 8.74
CA GLY A 118 -1.62 -9.34 8.83
C GLY A 118 -1.12 -9.74 10.22
N THR A 119 -1.66 -9.12 11.26
CA THR A 119 -1.28 -9.43 12.66
C THR A 119 -1.78 -10.79 13.12
N GLN A 120 -2.96 -11.22 12.66
CA GLN A 120 -3.52 -12.54 12.95
C GLN A 120 -2.77 -13.65 12.21
N ALA A 121 -2.33 -13.41 10.98
CA ALA A 121 -1.50 -14.33 10.23
C ALA A 121 -0.17 -14.57 10.94
N VAL A 122 0.49 -13.51 11.44
CA VAL A 122 1.71 -13.63 12.28
C VAL A 122 1.46 -14.50 13.52
N ALA A 123 0.32 -14.31 14.21
CA ALA A 123 -0.01 -15.10 15.38
C ALA A 123 -0.20 -16.59 15.05
N TRP A 124 -0.91 -16.90 13.96
CA TRP A 124 -1.04 -18.29 13.47
C TRP A 124 0.30 -18.92 13.10
N LEU A 125 1.30 -18.11 12.75
CA LEU A 125 2.65 -18.61 12.50
C LEU A 125 3.43 -18.91 13.78
N GLN A 126 3.20 -18.15 14.86
CA GLN A 126 3.94 -18.28 16.11
C GLN A 126 3.41 -19.41 17.02
N ASP A 127 2.10 -19.65 17.05
CA ASP A 127 1.47 -20.64 17.94
C ASP A 127 1.90 -22.09 17.64
N ASN A 128 2.39 -22.37 16.43
CA ASN A 128 2.70 -23.73 15.98
C ASN A 128 4.13 -24.22 16.27
N HIS A 129 4.91 -23.56 17.14
CA HIS A 129 6.29 -23.95 17.54
C HIS A 129 7.31 -24.09 16.38
N HIS A 130 6.88 -23.80 15.16
CA HIS A 130 7.68 -23.88 13.95
C HIS A 130 7.65 -22.50 13.29
N ILE A 131 8.82 -21.96 13.01
CA ILE A 131 8.96 -20.69 12.27
C ILE A 131 8.39 -20.96 10.86
N ILE A 132 7.26 -20.35 10.52
CA ILE A 132 6.62 -20.50 9.20
C ILE A 132 7.03 -19.34 8.30
N LYS A 133 7.03 -19.59 6.99
CA LYS A 133 7.43 -18.65 5.94
C LYS A 133 6.62 -17.35 5.98
N THR A 134 7.33 -16.23 6.10
CA THR A 134 6.77 -14.86 6.13
C THR A 134 6.28 -14.38 4.75
N SER A 135 6.66 -15.07 3.67
CA SER A 135 6.20 -14.76 2.30
C SER A 135 4.69 -14.89 2.14
N ALA A 136 4.05 -15.83 2.85
CA ALA A 136 2.60 -16.01 2.82
C ALA A 136 1.83 -14.85 3.45
N ILE A 137 2.40 -14.22 4.49
CA ILE A 137 1.79 -13.02 5.10
C ILE A 137 1.85 -11.86 4.09
N PHE A 138 3.01 -11.65 3.48
CA PHE A 138 3.16 -10.61 2.47
C PHE A 138 2.20 -10.81 1.29
N ALA A 139 2.16 -12.02 0.74
CA ALA A 139 1.30 -12.37 -0.37
C ALA A 139 -0.20 -12.31 -0.01
N GLY A 140 -0.60 -12.77 1.17
CA GLY A 140 -1.99 -12.72 1.59
C GLY A 140 -2.49 -11.30 1.85
N LEU A 141 -1.64 -10.39 2.34
CA LEU A 141 -1.96 -8.96 2.39
C LEU A 141 -2.17 -8.38 0.99
N ALA A 142 -1.30 -8.73 0.03
CA ALA A 142 -1.47 -8.31 -1.37
C ALA A 142 -2.75 -8.89 -2.01
N LEU A 143 -3.12 -10.12 -1.66
CA LEU A 143 -4.38 -10.74 -2.11
C LEU A 143 -5.60 -10.04 -1.52
N ILE A 144 -5.56 -9.63 -0.24
CA ILE A 144 -6.66 -8.90 0.41
C ILE A 144 -6.88 -7.54 -0.25
N THR A 145 -5.81 -6.80 -0.52
CA THR A 145 -5.93 -5.50 -1.20
C THR A 145 -6.37 -5.70 -2.65
N LEU A 146 -5.90 -6.74 -3.34
CA LEU A 146 -6.42 -7.09 -4.67
C LEU A 146 -7.92 -7.44 -4.63
N LEU A 147 -8.40 -8.12 -3.58
CA LEU A 147 -9.84 -8.34 -3.36
C LEU A 147 -10.59 -7.02 -3.17
N PHE A 148 -10.01 -6.03 -2.47
CA PHE A 148 -10.62 -4.70 -2.38
C PHE A 148 -10.79 -4.07 -3.77
N TYR A 149 -9.78 -4.18 -4.64
CA TYR A 149 -9.89 -3.69 -6.02
C TYR A 149 -11.04 -4.39 -6.78
N ALA A 150 -11.12 -5.72 -6.71
CA ALA A 150 -12.17 -6.50 -7.36
C ALA A 150 -13.58 -6.12 -6.85
N LEU A 151 -13.73 -5.94 -5.53
CA LEU A 151 -14.98 -5.49 -4.92
C LEU A 151 -15.34 -4.05 -5.31
N GLY A 152 -14.35 -3.17 -5.46
CA GLY A 152 -14.55 -1.80 -5.93
C GLY A 152 -15.20 -1.74 -7.31
N ARG A 153 -14.74 -2.58 -8.24
CA ARG A 153 -15.33 -2.69 -9.59
C ARG A 153 -16.76 -3.22 -9.58
N LEU A 154 -17.09 -4.13 -8.66
CA LEU A 154 -18.46 -4.60 -8.48
C LEU A 154 -19.41 -3.47 -8.03
N GLN A 155 -18.91 -2.55 -7.18
CA GLN A 155 -19.69 -1.47 -6.60
C GLN A 155 -19.90 -0.28 -7.53
N GLU A 156 -19.02 -0.10 -8.52
CA GLU A 156 -19.00 1.06 -9.43
C GLU A 156 -20.32 1.25 -10.21
N LYS A 157 -21.01 0.16 -10.59
CA LYS A 157 -22.28 0.24 -11.35
C LYS A 157 -23.56 0.07 -10.51
N LYS A 158 -23.45 -0.23 -9.22
CA LYS A 158 -24.63 -0.36 -8.35
C LYS A 158 -25.05 1.00 -7.80
N VAL A 159 -26.26 1.45 -8.16
CA VAL A 159 -26.85 2.70 -7.66
C VAL A 159 -26.85 2.67 -6.13
N GLY A 160 -26.29 3.70 -5.50
CA GLY A 160 -26.15 3.84 -4.04
C GLY A 160 -24.82 3.35 -3.44
N LEU A 161 -24.06 2.49 -4.13
CA LEU A 161 -22.75 1.99 -3.69
C LEU A 161 -21.56 2.66 -4.41
N GLN A 162 -21.82 3.42 -5.48
CA GLN A 162 -20.79 4.07 -6.29
C GLN A 162 -19.84 4.97 -5.48
N ARG A 163 -20.34 5.62 -4.42
CA ARG A 163 -19.54 6.46 -3.52
C ARG A 163 -18.43 5.71 -2.78
N PHE A 164 -18.60 4.40 -2.59
CA PHE A 164 -17.66 3.55 -1.86
C PHE A 164 -16.67 2.87 -2.80
N ALA A 165 -17.05 2.69 -4.07
CA ALA A 165 -16.24 2.03 -5.08
C ALA A 165 -14.83 2.61 -5.16
N LEU A 166 -14.70 3.95 -5.17
CA LEU A 166 -13.42 4.62 -5.27
C LEU A 166 -12.50 4.32 -4.07
N THR A 167 -13.04 4.20 -2.86
CA THR A 167 -12.25 3.82 -1.67
C THR A 167 -11.70 2.41 -1.80
N PHE A 168 -12.54 1.46 -2.22
CA PHE A 168 -12.12 0.09 -2.49
C PHE A 168 -11.06 0.00 -3.61
N LEU A 169 -11.26 0.76 -4.69
CA LEU A 169 -10.32 0.79 -5.82
C LEU A 169 -8.96 1.35 -5.41
N ILE A 170 -8.91 2.47 -4.68
CA ILE A 170 -7.67 3.11 -4.23
C ILE A 170 -6.94 2.23 -3.22
N LEU A 171 -7.65 1.76 -2.17
CA LEU A 171 -7.05 0.88 -1.16
C LEU A 171 -6.69 -0.50 -1.70
N GLY A 172 -7.21 -0.88 -2.86
CA GLY A 172 -6.78 -2.09 -3.54
C GLY A 172 -5.57 -1.86 -4.44
N ILE A 173 -5.65 -0.90 -5.36
CA ILE A 173 -4.62 -0.75 -6.38
C ILE A 173 -3.32 -0.18 -5.83
N ILE A 174 -3.35 0.82 -4.94
CA ILE A 174 -2.12 1.47 -4.45
C ILE A 174 -1.22 0.46 -3.72
N PRO A 175 -1.72 -0.35 -2.76
CA PRO A 175 -0.87 -1.34 -2.11
C PRO A 175 -0.38 -2.44 -3.06
N VAL A 176 -1.20 -2.87 -4.03
CA VAL A 176 -0.79 -3.88 -5.02
C VAL A 176 0.33 -3.34 -5.91
N THR A 177 0.17 -2.14 -6.47
CA THR A 177 1.21 -1.46 -7.25
C THR A 177 2.46 -1.25 -6.40
N GLY A 178 2.31 -0.81 -5.14
CA GLY A 178 3.42 -0.63 -4.21
C GLY A 178 4.17 -1.94 -3.91
N ALA A 179 3.46 -3.05 -3.74
CA ALA A 179 4.04 -4.37 -3.52
C ALA A 179 4.82 -4.85 -4.76
N LEU A 180 4.24 -4.73 -5.97
CA LEU A 180 4.91 -5.08 -7.22
C LEU A 180 6.14 -4.19 -7.47
N PHE A 181 6.01 -2.89 -7.22
CA PHE A 181 7.10 -1.94 -7.31
C PHE A 181 8.25 -2.33 -6.40
N PHE A 182 7.95 -2.60 -5.13
CA PHE A 182 8.94 -3.03 -4.14
C PHE A 182 9.64 -4.32 -4.58
N LEU A 183 8.88 -5.35 -4.96
CA LEU A 183 9.40 -6.63 -5.46
C LEU A 183 10.21 -6.50 -6.77
N SER A 184 10.00 -5.44 -7.55
CA SER A 184 10.79 -5.17 -8.75
C SER A 184 12.21 -4.68 -8.45
N THR A 185 12.49 -4.26 -7.21
CA THR A 185 13.80 -3.75 -6.76
C THR A 185 14.70 -4.85 -6.21
N ARG A 186 16.01 -4.59 -6.16
CA ARG A 186 16.98 -5.53 -5.55
C ARG A 186 16.62 -5.85 -4.09
N GLU A 187 16.26 -4.83 -3.32
CA GLU A 187 15.88 -4.97 -1.91
C GLU A 187 14.61 -5.81 -1.74
N GLY A 188 13.64 -5.66 -2.65
CA GLY A 188 12.42 -6.48 -2.63
C GLY A 188 12.68 -7.95 -2.93
N ILE A 189 13.56 -8.25 -3.88
CA ILE A 189 13.99 -9.63 -4.18
C ILE A 189 14.78 -10.19 -3.00
N TRP A 190 15.65 -9.40 -2.37
CA TRP A 190 16.41 -9.82 -1.20
C TRP A 190 15.51 -10.12 -0.01
N LEU A 191 14.51 -9.26 0.24
CA LEU A 191 13.50 -9.52 1.26
C LEU A 191 12.71 -10.79 0.93
N LEU A 192 12.32 -10.99 -0.33
CA LEU A 192 11.60 -12.19 -0.76
C LEU A 192 12.44 -13.46 -0.56
N GLU A 193 13.73 -13.43 -0.91
CA GLU A 193 14.64 -14.52 -0.57
C GLU A 193 14.67 -14.74 0.93
N GLY A 194 14.89 -13.71 1.75
CA GLY A 194 14.88 -13.82 3.21
C GLY A 194 13.57 -14.36 3.80
N MET A 195 12.45 -14.23 3.09
CA MET A 195 11.15 -14.77 3.50
C MET A 195 10.96 -16.27 3.17
N THR A 196 11.84 -16.86 2.35
CA THR A 196 11.68 -18.24 1.82
C THR A 196 12.42 -19.37 2.57
N PRO A 197 13.62 -19.18 3.18
CA PRO A 197 14.35 -20.23 3.89
C PRO A 197 13.93 -20.38 5.36
N PHE A 198 13.35 -19.34 5.98
CA PHE A 198 12.78 -19.46 7.33
C PHE A 198 11.41 -20.15 7.27
N GLY A 199 11.40 -21.48 7.15
CA GLY A 199 10.28 -22.27 7.66
C GLY A 199 9.78 -23.45 6.85
N ILE A 200 8.94 -24.24 7.53
CA ILE A 200 8.17 -25.36 6.99
C ILE A 200 7.18 -24.82 5.95
N PRO A 201 6.80 -25.58 4.89
CA PRO A 201 5.83 -25.12 3.90
C PRO A 201 4.57 -24.51 4.50
N VAL A 202 4.00 -23.52 3.80
CA VAL A 202 2.83 -22.74 4.26
C VAL A 202 1.59 -23.63 4.50
N SER A 203 1.56 -24.81 3.88
CA SER A 203 0.59 -25.88 4.16
C SER A 203 0.58 -26.35 5.62
N SER A 204 1.62 -26.07 6.40
CA SER A 204 1.69 -26.43 7.82
C SER A 204 0.78 -25.58 8.71
N SER A 205 0.48 -24.33 8.33
CA SER A 205 -0.63 -23.60 8.93
C SER A 205 -1.86 -23.72 8.03
N TRP A 206 -2.77 -24.59 8.44
CA TRP A 206 -4.04 -24.75 7.75
C TRP A 206 -4.84 -23.44 7.76
N GLN A 207 -4.69 -22.57 8.77
CA GLN A 207 -5.38 -21.28 8.88
C GLN A 207 -4.93 -20.28 7.81
N VAL A 208 -3.61 -20.11 7.62
CA VAL A 208 -3.07 -19.20 6.59
C VAL A 208 -3.36 -19.74 5.19
N SER A 209 -3.19 -21.04 4.99
CA SER A 209 -3.50 -21.69 3.71
C SER A 209 -4.98 -21.57 3.35
N LEU A 210 -5.89 -21.88 4.29
CA LEU A 210 -7.33 -21.77 4.08
C LEU A 210 -7.75 -20.32 3.85
N SER A 211 -7.25 -19.36 4.64
CA SER A 211 -7.61 -17.95 4.45
C SER A 211 -7.15 -17.42 3.09
N SER A 212 -5.94 -17.78 2.64
CA SER A 212 -5.45 -17.41 1.31
C SER A 212 -6.30 -18.03 0.19
N LEU A 213 -6.68 -19.30 0.32
CA LEU A 213 -7.57 -19.97 -0.64
C LEU A 213 -8.96 -19.31 -0.68
N VAL A 214 -9.53 -18.95 0.46
CA VAL A 214 -10.82 -18.25 0.54
C VAL A 214 -10.73 -16.88 -0.15
N VAL A 215 -9.65 -16.13 0.06
CA VAL A 215 -9.45 -14.83 -0.60
C VAL A 215 -9.29 -15.01 -2.12
N ILE A 216 -8.49 -15.97 -2.58
CA ILE A 216 -8.34 -16.28 -4.02
C ILE A 216 -9.69 -16.68 -4.62
N ALA A 217 -10.44 -17.57 -3.97
CA ALA A 217 -11.76 -17.98 -4.43
C ALA A 217 -12.74 -16.80 -4.49
N ALA A 218 -12.69 -15.88 -3.52
CA ALA A 218 -13.47 -14.65 -3.52
C ALA A 218 -13.09 -13.73 -4.69
N ILE A 219 -11.80 -13.53 -4.97
CA ILE A 219 -11.33 -12.74 -6.13
C ILE A 219 -11.86 -13.36 -7.42
N VAL A 220 -11.67 -14.67 -7.62
CA VAL A 220 -12.13 -15.38 -8.82
C VAL A 220 -13.66 -15.27 -8.95
N GLY A 221 -14.40 -15.51 -7.88
CA GLY A 221 -15.87 -15.41 -7.87
C GLY A 221 -16.38 -14.00 -8.22
N VAL A 222 -15.80 -12.97 -7.59
CA VAL A 222 -16.15 -11.56 -7.85
C VAL A 222 -15.80 -11.17 -9.29
N MET A 223 -14.64 -11.58 -9.79
CA MET A 223 -14.20 -11.26 -11.14
C MET A 223 -15.03 -11.99 -12.20
N LEU A 224 -15.37 -13.27 -11.99
CA LEU A 224 -16.25 -14.03 -12.88
C LEU A 224 -17.65 -13.42 -12.93
N TYR A 225 -18.21 -13.04 -11.78
CA TYR A 225 -19.48 -12.34 -11.72
C TYR A 225 -19.42 -11.00 -12.46
N SER A 226 -18.34 -10.23 -12.24
CA SER A 226 -18.12 -8.93 -12.87
C SER A 226 -17.94 -9.03 -14.38
N ALA A 227 -17.25 -10.07 -14.86
CA ALA A 227 -17.09 -10.36 -16.29
C ALA A 227 -18.43 -10.75 -16.94
N ARG A 228 -19.22 -11.63 -16.31
CA ARG A 228 -20.57 -12.00 -16.77
C ARG A 228 -21.49 -10.79 -16.91
N LYS A 229 -21.39 -9.83 -15.98
CA LYS A 229 -22.14 -8.58 -15.99
C LYS A 229 -21.52 -7.47 -16.87
N LYS A 230 -20.43 -7.77 -17.61
CA LYS A 230 -19.70 -6.80 -18.45
C LYS A 230 -19.32 -5.53 -17.69
N LEU A 231 -18.95 -5.68 -16.41
CA LEU A 231 -18.50 -4.58 -15.55
C LEU A 231 -17.02 -4.29 -15.79
N VAL A 232 -16.24 -5.32 -16.12
CA VAL A 232 -14.79 -5.27 -16.25
C VAL A 232 -14.40 -5.69 -17.66
N PRO A 233 -13.50 -4.96 -18.35
CA PRO A 233 -13.01 -5.35 -19.66
C PRO A 233 -12.14 -6.62 -19.58
N PRO A 234 -12.01 -7.41 -20.67
CA PRO A 234 -11.27 -8.67 -20.66
C PRO A 234 -9.81 -8.53 -20.20
N LEU A 235 -9.13 -7.45 -20.59
CA LEU A 235 -7.75 -7.20 -20.21
C LEU A 235 -7.59 -7.02 -18.69
N GLU A 236 -8.48 -6.27 -18.06
CA GLU A 236 -8.47 -6.06 -16.61
C GLU A 236 -8.85 -7.33 -15.85
N PHE A 237 -9.76 -8.15 -16.40
CA PHE A 237 -10.07 -9.47 -15.86
C PHE A 237 -8.84 -10.38 -15.83
N ILE A 238 -8.13 -10.47 -16.96
CA ILE A 238 -6.90 -11.28 -17.06
C ILE A 238 -5.81 -10.73 -16.15
N ALA A 239 -5.65 -9.41 -16.07
CA ALA A 239 -4.66 -8.77 -15.21
C ALA A 239 -4.89 -9.10 -13.72
N VAL A 240 -6.12 -8.92 -13.22
CA VAL A 240 -6.44 -9.23 -11.81
C VAL A 240 -6.22 -10.71 -11.51
N LEU A 241 -6.62 -11.63 -12.40
CA LEU A 241 -6.36 -13.05 -12.21
C LEU A 241 -4.88 -13.40 -12.30
N GLY A 242 -4.12 -12.77 -13.19
CA GLY A 242 -2.68 -12.92 -13.31
C GLY A 242 -1.96 -12.46 -12.04
N LEU A 243 -2.36 -11.34 -11.45
CA LEU A 243 -1.83 -10.86 -10.18
C LEU A 243 -2.23 -11.77 -9.01
N ALA A 244 -3.48 -12.25 -8.98
CA ALA A 244 -3.91 -13.21 -7.97
C ALA A 244 -3.12 -14.52 -8.06
N ALA A 245 -2.84 -15.00 -9.27
CA ALA A 245 -2.00 -16.17 -9.49
C ALA A 245 -0.54 -15.90 -9.06
N LEU A 246 0.03 -14.75 -9.41
CA LEU A 246 1.38 -14.35 -9.02
C LEU A 246 1.53 -14.33 -7.49
N PHE A 247 0.67 -13.62 -6.77
CA PHE A 247 0.71 -13.59 -5.30
C PHE A 247 0.36 -14.95 -4.68
N GLY A 248 -0.55 -15.71 -5.30
CA GLY A 248 -0.80 -17.10 -4.90
C GLY A 248 0.46 -17.96 -4.98
N ILE A 249 1.22 -17.89 -6.07
CA ILE A 249 2.49 -18.62 -6.23
C ILE A 249 3.51 -18.18 -5.15
N ILE A 250 3.62 -16.88 -4.88
CA ILE A 250 4.50 -16.35 -3.83
C ILE A 250 4.11 -16.88 -2.44
N ALA A 251 2.80 -17.00 -2.18
CA ALA A 251 2.30 -17.53 -0.91
C ALA A 251 2.70 -19.01 -0.69
N PHE A 252 2.92 -19.78 -1.76
CA PHE A 252 3.30 -21.20 -1.67
C PHE A 252 4.73 -21.47 -2.15
N LEU A 253 5.57 -20.44 -2.21
CA LEU A 253 6.91 -20.56 -2.78
C LEU A 253 7.79 -21.52 -1.96
N PRO A 254 8.44 -22.53 -2.59
CA PRO A 254 9.50 -23.28 -1.93
C PRO A 254 10.71 -22.39 -1.68
N GLU A 255 11.67 -22.88 -0.90
CA GLU A 255 12.93 -22.16 -0.65
C GLU A 255 13.62 -21.80 -1.97
N GLN A 256 14.03 -20.54 -2.11
CA GLN A 256 14.69 -20.04 -3.33
C GLN A 256 16.01 -19.37 -2.97
N ASN A 257 17.08 -19.77 -3.66
CA ASN A 257 18.35 -19.06 -3.62
C ASN A 257 18.34 -18.01 -4.74
N MET A 258 17.91 -16.78 -4.46
CA MET A 258 17.82 -15.70 -5.47
C MET A 258 19.14 -14.93 -5.63
N PHE A 259 20.02 -14.98 -4.64
CA PHE A 259 21.36 -14.39 -4.67
C PHE A 259 22.43 -15.48 -4.58
N ALA A 260 23.44 -15.36 -5.45
CA ALA A 260 24.65 -16.16 -5.41
C ALA A 260 25.66 -15.56 -4.42
N GLN A 261 26.70 -16.33 -4.08
CA GLN A 261 27.83 -15.84 -3.29
C GLN A 261 28.41 -14.56 -3.91
N GLY A 262 28.56 -13.51 -3.09
CA GLY A 262 28.97 -12.18 -3.55
C GLY A 262 27.82 -11.23 -3.89
N GLY A 263 26.57 -11.58 -3.60
CA GLY A 263 25.41 -10.68 -3.70
C GLY A 263 24.94 -10.39 -5.12
N ARG A 264 25.38 -11.19 -6.09
CA ARG A 264 24.90 -11.18 -7.49
C ARG A 264 23.62 -12.02 -7.60
N LEU A 265 22.72 -11.66 -8.52
CA LEU A 265 21.52 -12.47 -8.75
C LEU A 265 21.90 -13.84 -9.30
N SER A 266 21.29 -14.89 -8.74
CA SER A 266 21.31 -16.25 -9.30
C SER A 266 20.40 -16.33 -10.53
N GLY A 267 20.41 -17.45 -11.26
CA GLY A 267 19.46 -17.66 -12.37
C GLY A 267 17.99 -17.54 -11.93
N THR A 268 17.67 -18.06 -10.74
CA THR A 268 16.35 -17.93 -10.11
C THR A 268 16.03 -16.48 -9.74
N GLY A 269 17.01 -15.75 -9.19
CA GLY A 269 16.84 -14.32 -8.88
C GLY A 269 16.61 -13.47 -10.12
N VAL A 270 17.31 -13.76 -11.22
CA VAL A 270 17.09 -13.09 -12.52
C VAL A 270 15.68 -13.38 -13.04
N PHE A 271 15.20 -14.63 -12.93
CA PHE A 271 13.85 -14.98 -13.31
C PHE A 271 12.80 -14.16 -12.53
N TRP A 272 12.88 -14.14 -11.19
CA TRP A 272 11.95 -13.35 -10.36
C TRP A 272 12.04 -11.85 -10.62
N ALA A 273 13.26 -11.32 -10.80
CA ALA A 273 13.46 -9.94 -11.20
C ALA A 273 12.71 -9.63 -12.50
N LEU A 274 12.87 -10.47 -13.52
CA LEU A 274 12.18 -10.29 -14.81
C LEU A 274 10.66 -10.35 -14.63
N VAL A 275 10.15 -11.33 -13.88
CA VAL A 275 8.72 -11.47 -13.60
C VAL A 275 8.16 -10.22 -12.93
N PHE A 276 8.79 -9.70 -11.88
CA PHE A 276 8.28 -8.52 -11.16
C PHE A 276 8.41 -7.23 -11.96
N ASN A 277 9.51 -7.05 -12.71
CA ASN A 277 9.67 -5.88 -13.57
C ASN A 277 8.64 -5.89 -14.71
N LEU A 278 8.35 -7.05 -15.31
CA LEU A 278 7.32 -7.18 -16.32
C LEU A 278 5.92 -7.00 -15.72
N ALA A 279 5.66 -7.59 -14.55
CA ALA A 279 4.37 -7.47 -13.87
C ALA A 279 4.04 -6.02 -13.52
N VAL A 280 4.96 -5.27 -12.89
CA VAL A 280 4.74 -3.85 -12.56
C VAL A 280 4.61 -3.01 -13.83
N PHE A 281 5.41 -3.28 -14.87
CA PHE A 281 5.31 -2.55 -16.13
C PHE A 281 3.95 -2.76 -16.81
N LEU A 282 3.51 -4.01 -16.92
CA LEU A 282 2.21 -4.35 -17.53
C LEU A 282 1.03 -3.87 -16.70
N GLU A 283 1.13 -3.92 -15.36
CA GLU A 283 0.12 -3.37 -14.46
C GLU A 283 -0.03 -1.86 -14.69
N LEU A 284 1.06 -1.10 -14.71
CA LEU A 284 1.03 0.35 -14.91
C LEU A 284 0.48 0.75 -16.29
N LEU A 285 0.87 0.05 -17.35
CA LEU A 285 0.26 0.22 -18.67
C LEU A 285 -1.23 -0.14 -18.65
N GLY A 286 -1.59 -1.25 -18.00
CA GLY A 286 -2.97 -1.70 -17.83
C GLY A 286 -3.82 -0.67 -17.11
N LEU A 287 -3.26 0.02 -16.09
CA LEU A 287 -3.91 1.14 -15.43
C LEU A 287 -4.12 2.30 -16.40
N ILE A 288 -3.07 2.79 -17.07
CA ILE A 288 -3.20 3.92 -18.01
C ILE A 288 -4.25 3.61 -19.11
N PHE A 289 -4.20 2.42 -19.70
CA PHE A 289 -5.17 2.01 -20.73
C PHE A 289 -6.59 1.84 -20.18
N SER A 290 -6.75 1.18 -19.02
CA SER A 290 -8.07 1.03 -18.38
C SER A 290 -8.69 2.40 -18.07
N GLY A 291 -7.88 3.33 -17.55
CA GLY A 291 -8.29 4.71 -17.30
C GLY A 291 -8.68 5.45 -18.57
N TYR A 292 -7.93 5.26 -19.67
CA TYR A 292 -8.25 5.86 -20.96
C TYR A 292 -9.58 5.33 -21.54
N PHE A 293 -9.75 4.00 -21.59
CA PHE A 293 -10.97 3.38 -22.13
C PHE A 293 -12.21 3.69 -21.29
N LYS A 294 -12.07 3.75 -19.97
CA LYS A 294 -13.16 4.09 -19.04
C LYS A 294 -13.36 5.60 -18.85
N ARG A 295 -12.50 6.44 -19.43
CA ARG A 295 -12.47 7.90 -19.24
C ARG A 295 -12.30 8.31 -17.77
N GLU A 296 -11.60 7.50 -16.98
CA GLU A 296 -11.31 7.73 -15.58
C GLU A 296 -9.96 8.45 -15.42
N LYS A 297 -10.01 9.79 -15.32
CA LYS A 297 -8.79 10.63 -15.19
C LYS A 297 -7.90 10.23 -14.01
N TRP A 298 -8.51 9.83 -12.89
CA TRP A 298 -7.76 9.49 -11.68
C TRP A 298 -6.86 8.26 -11.90
N LEU A 299 -7.35 7.27 -12.64
CA LEU A 299 -6.66 6.03 -12.90
C LEU A 299 -5.50 6.22 -13.89
N VAL A 300 -5.70 7.06 -14.92
CA VAL A 300 -4.63 7.50 -15.82
C VAL A 300 -3.53 8.25 -15.07
N ASN A 301 -3.90 9.21 -14.22
CA ASN A 301 -2.94 9.99 -13.44
C ASN A 301 -2.17 9.12 -12.45
N LEU A 302 -2.84 8.16 -11.81
CA LEU A 302 -2.21 7.23 -10.88
C LEU A 302 -1.19 6.34 -11.59
N GLY A 303 -1.58 5.73 -12.72
CA GLY A 303 -0.69 4.91 -13.54
C GLY A 303 0.50 5.72 -14.06
N ALA A 304 0.28 6.93 -14.58
CA ALA A 304 1.35 7.82 -15.05
C ALA A 304 2.30 8.24 -13.92
N PHE A 305 1.78 8.52 -12.72
CA PHE A 305 2.59 8.86 -11.55
C PHE A 305 3.51 7.71 -11.14
N PHE A 306 2.96 6.51 -10.96
CA PHE A 306 3.79 5.34 -10.60
C PHE A 306 4.73 4.92 -11.74
N PHE A 307 4.36 5.13 -13.00
CA PHE A 307 5.24 4.91 -14.14
C PHE A 307 6.41 5.88 -14.16
N ALA A 308 6.18 7.16 -13.91
CA ALA A 308 7.25 8.14 -13.75
C ALA A 308 8.16 7.80 -12.56
N LEU A 309 7.57 7.38 -11.43
CA LEU A 309 8.32 6.91 -10.26
C LEU A 309 9.18 5.68 -10.59
N LEU A 310 8.64 4.72 -11.36
CA LEU A 310 9.35 3.51 -11.78
C LEU A 310 10.55 3.86 -12.65
N ILE A 311 10.35 4.72 -13.65
CA ILE A 311 11.45 5.21 -14.50
C ILE A 311 12.51 5.90 -13.64
N LEU A 312 12.10 6.76 -12.70
CA LEU A 312 13.02 7.47 -11.83
C LEU A 312 13.85 6.50 -10.98
N VAL A 313 13.21 5.55 -10.29
CA VAL A 313 13.92 4.56 -9.46
C VAL A 313 14.84 3.69 -10.31
N LYS A 314 14.39 3.19 -11.47
CA LYS A 314 15.24 2.39 -12.37
C LYS A 314 16.39 3.18 -12.97
N TYR A 315 16.15 4.45 -13.30
CA TYR A 315 17.20 5.35 -13.76
C TYR A 315 18.26 5.56 -12.68
N PHE A 316 17.84 5.81 -11.42
CA PHE A 316 18.78 5.95 -10.31
C PHE A 316 19.50 4.64 -10.01
N ASP A 317 18.82 3.50 -9.95
CA ASP A 317 19.45 2.18 -9.76
C ASP A 317 20.55 1.91 -10.80
N TRP A 318 20.23 2.19 -12.07
CA TRP A 318 21.19 2.07 -13.17
C TRP A 318 22.34 3.09 -13.01
N PHE A 319 22.00 4.36 -12.77
CA PHE A 319 22.97 5.44 -12.59
C PHE A 319 23.94 5.16 -11.43
N PHE A 320 23.45 4.66 -10.29
CA PHE A 320 24.27 4.28 -9.13
C PHE A 320 25.16 3.06 -9.39
N THR A 321 24.77 2.21 -10.33
CA THR A 321 25.56 1.03 -10.72
C THR A 321 26.68 1.38 -11.71
N PHE A 322 26.44 2.33 -12.61
CA PHE A 322 27.38 2.70 -13.68
C PHE A 322 28.29 3.88 -13.35
N LEU A 323 27.87 4.78 -12.47
CA LEU A 323 28.65 5.94 -12.12
C LEU A 323 29.58 5.64 -10.94
N ASP A 324 30.87 5.90 -11.11
CA ASP A 324 31.84 5.76 -10.03
C ASP A 324 31.39 6.61 -8.83
N LYS A 325 31.46 6.05 -7.61
CA LYS A 325 30.96 6.70 -6.38
C LYS A 325 31.48 8.13 -6.22
N SER A 326 32.71 8.38 -6.65
CA SER A 326 33.37 9.68 -6.68
C SER A 326 32.68 10.69 -7.61
N VAL A 327 32.28 10.30 -8.82
CA VAL A 327 31.56 11.19 -9.76
C VAL A 327 30.17 11.53 -9.23
N PHE A 328 29.54 10.60 -8.50
CA PHE A 328 28.24 10.85 -7.86
C PHE A 328 28.36 11.93 -6.79
N PHE A 329 29.36 11.83 -5.91
CA PHE A 329 29.61 12.86 -4.90
C PHE A 329 29.93 14.22 -5.52
N ILE A 330 30.66 14.24 -6.63
CA ILE A 330 30.94 15.48 -7.37
C ILE A 330 29.65 16.07 -7.96
N GLY A 331 28.84 15.25 -8.63
CA GLY A 331 27.58 15.69 -9.24
C GLY A 331 26.54 16.16 -8.22
N ALA A 332 26.37 15.39 -7.14
CA ALA A 332 25.50 15.77 -6.02
C ALA A 332 25.98 17.05 -5.35
N GLY A 333 27.30 17.21 -5.15
CA GLY A 333 27.90 18.43 -4.63
C GLY A 333 27.63 19.65 -5.51
N VAL A 334 27.81 19.53 -6.82
CA VAL A 334 27.51 20.61 -7.79
C VAL A 334 26.02 20.97 -7.78
N LEU A 335 25.14 19.96 -7.73
CA LEU A 335 23.69 20.19 -7.63
C LEU A 335 23.32 20.93 -6.34
N LEU A 336 23.91 20.54 -5.20
CA LEU A 336 23.69 21.18 -3.90
C LEU A 336 24.16 22.64 -3.93
N PHE A 337 25.30 22.93 -4.55
CA PHE A 337 25.80 24.28 -4.77
C PHE A 337 24.87 25.11 -5.68
N MET A 338 24.38 24.53 -6.77
CA MET A 338 23.44 25.21 -7.67
C MET A 338 22.11 25.55 -6.98
N VAL A 339 21.55 24.60 -6.23
CA VAL A 339 20.30 24.82 -5.47
C VAL A 339 20.53 25.88 -4.38
N GLY A 340 21.62 25.79 -3.62
CA GLY A 340 21.97 26.78 -2.60
C GLY A 340 22.15 28.19 -3.20
N TRP A 341 22.81 28.29 -4.34
CA TRP A 341 22.94 29.54 -5.09
C TRP A 341 21.57 30.09 -5.51
N PHE A 342 20.70 29.24 -6.08
CA PHE A 342 19.39 29.67 -6.55
C PHE A 342 18.50 30.14 -5.40
N MET A 343 18.53 29.44 -4.26
CA MET A 343 17.85 29.84 -3.03
C MET A 343 18.35 31.19 -2.50
N GLU A 344 19.66 31.41 -2.50
CA GLU A 344 20.25 32.68 -2.06
C GLU A 344 19.89 33.82 -3.01
N ARG A 345 19.81 33.56 -4.32
CA ARG A 345 19.35 34.54 -5.31
C ARG A 345 17.86 34.88 -5.11
N GLY A 346 17.02 33.87 -4.84
CA GLY A 346 15.62 34.04 -4.48
C GLY A 346 15.45 34.87 -3.20
N ARG A 347 16.23 34.58 -2.15
CA ARG A 347 16.25 35.36 -0.90
C ARG A 347 16.55 36.83 -1.15
N ARG A 348 17.58 37.14 -1.95
CA ARG A 348 17.95 38.52 -2.29
C ARG A 348 16.88 39.24 -3.09
N TYR A 349 16.14 38.53 -3.93
CA TYR A 349 15.02 39.11 -4.68
C TYR A 349 13.86 39.50 -3.75
N ILE A 350 13.53 38.62 -2.79
CA ILE A 350 12.47 38.86 -1.80
C ILE A 350 12.83 40.04 -0.88
N LEU A 351 14.06 40.10 -0.39
CA LEU A 351 14.51 41.18 0.50
C LEU A 351 14.53 42.55 -0.19
N LYS A 352 14.83 42.60 -1.49
CA LYS A 352 14.71 43.83 -2.27
C LYS A 352 13.27 44.32 -2.37
N GLY A 353 12.30 43.40 -2.48
CA GLY A 353 10.87 43.73 -2.48
C GLY A 353 10.37 44.30 -1.14
N ILE A 354 10.89 43.80 -0.01
CA ILE A 354 10.51 44.27 1.33
C ILE A 354 11.10 45.66 1.65
N GLN A 355 12.29 45.97 1.14
CA GLN A 355 12.91 47.29 1.34
C GLN A 355 12.31 48.39 0.45
N SER A 356 11.59 48.01 -0.62
CA SER A 356 10.94 48.94 -1.54
C SER A 356 9.50 49.31 -1.16
N GLU A 357 8.95 48.80 -0.05
CA GLU A 357 7.66 49.26 0.50
C GLU A 357 7.91 50.48 1.40
N PRO A 358 7.69 51.72 0.93
CA PRO A 358 7.83 52.89 1.78
C PRO A 358 6.66 52.87 2.76
N ARG A 359 6.94 53.09 4.04
CA ARG A 359 5.93 53.40 5.07
C ARG A 359 4.98 54.47 4.50
N GLN A 360 3.78 54.07 4.07
CA GLN A 360 2.65 54.99 3.99
C GLN A 360 2.26 55.30 5.43
N VAL A 361 2.92 56.32 5.99
CA VAL A 361 2.45 57.02 7.18
C VAL A 361 1.19 57.75 6.76
N SER A 362 0.07 57.29 7.29
CA SER A 362 -1.21 57.99 7.36
C SER A 362 -1.01 59.43 7.84
N GLN A 363 -1.53 60.40 7.08
CA GLN A 363 -1.98 61.68 7.61
C GLN A 363 -3.49 61.66 7.70
#